data_AF-A0A7W1LV30-F1
#
_entry.id   AF-A0A7W1LV30-F1
#
_cell.length_a   1.000
_cell.length_b   1.000
_cell.length_c   1.000
_cell.angle_alpha   90.00
_cell.angle_beta   90.00
_cell.angle_gamma   90.00
#
_symmetry.space_group_name_H-M   'P 1'
#
loop_
_entity.id
_entity.type
_entity.pdbx_description
1 polymer ?
#
loop_
_entity_poly.entity_id
_entity_poly.type
_entity_poly.pdbx_seq_one_letter_code
_entity_poly.pdbx_strand_id
1 'polypeptide(L)' 'MRGRVRLSKIGNARLRRALYFPAIMALRCSCFFQLWAEGLRERGKCKKTILCAVMLKLIHLAYG' A
#
# COMPACT_ATOMS: atom_id res chain seq x y z
N MET A 1 14.19 -8.35 14.40
CA MET A 1 13.08 -9.30 14.60
C MET A 1 12.20 -9.37 13.34
N ARG A 2 12.33 -10.39 12.48
CA ARG A 2 11.52 -10.53 11.25
C ARG A 2 10.23 -11.31 11.55
N GLY A 3 9.33 -10.71 12.33
CA GLY A 3 7.98 -11.25 12.53
C GLY A 3 7.18 -11.17 11.21
N ARG A 4 6.34 -12.18 10.93
CA ARG A 4 5.42 -12.15 9.77
C ARG A 4 4.68 -10.82 9.77
N VAL A 5 4.80 -10.06 8.68
CA VAL A 5 4.09 -8.79 8.52
C VAL A 5 2.59 -9.08 8.56
N ARG A 6 1.98 -8.79 9.70
CA ARG A 6 0.54 -8.85 9.88
C ARG A 6 0.01 -7.44 9.68
N LEU A 7 -0.90 -7.31 8.71
CA LEU A 7 -1.67 -6.08 8.59
C LEU A 7 -2.54 -5.95 9.83
N SER A 8 -2.42 -4.81 10.51
CA SER A 8 -3.33 -4.50 11.60
C SER A 8 -4.77 -4.55 11.06
N LYS A 9 -5.66 -5.27 11.76
CA LYS A 9 -7.08 -5.26 11.43
C LYS A 9 -7.76 -3.95 11.83
N ILE A 10 -7.04 -3.08 12.56
CA ILE A 10 -7.47 -1.74 12.94
C ILE A 10 -7.86 -0.94 11.68
N GLY A 11 -9.01 -0.27 11.74
CA GLY A 11 -9.61 0.48 10.63
C GLY A 11 -10.71 -0.27 9.87
N ASN A 12 -11.35 0.43 8.93
CA ASN A 12 -12.55 -0.05 8.22
C ASN A 12 -12.22 -1.16 7.19
N ALA A 13 -12.81 -2.35 7.38
CA ALA A 13 -12.64 -3.48 6.48
C ALA A 13 -13.17 -3.23 5.06
N ARG A 14 -14.24 -2.43 4.93
CA ARG A 14 -14.82 -2.05 3.63
C ARG A 14 -13.85 -1.20 2.82
N LEU A 15 -13.22 -0.21 3.45
CA LEU A 15 -12.21 0.64 2.80
C LEU A 15 -11.00 -0.19 2.34
N ARG A 16 -10.51 -1.12 3.17
CA ARG A 16 -9.42 -2.00 2.76
C ARG A 16 -9.76 -2.84 1.53
N ARG A 17 -10.98 -3.38 1.47
CA ARG A 17 -11.43 -4.16 0.30
C ARG A 17 -11.59 -3.28 -0.93
N ALA A 18 -12.19 -2.10 -0.78
CA ALA A 18 -12.40 -1.15 -1.87
C ALA A 18 -11.06 -0.66 -2.46
N LEU A 19 -10.06 -0.40 -1.62
CA LEU A 19 -8.77 0.17 -2.03
C LEU A 19 -7.72 -0.86 -2.44
N TYR A 20 -7.97 -2.16 -2.27
CA TYR A 20 -7.03 -3.21 -2.64
C TYR A 20 -6.72 -3.20 -4.14
N PHE A 21 -7.77 -3.23 -4.99
CA PHE A 21 -7.61 -3.23 -6.44
C PHE A 21 -7.10 -1.88 -6.98
N PRO A 22 -7.60 -0.72 -6.50
CA PRO A 22 -7.01 0.58 -6.81
C PRO A 22 -5.53 0.68 -6.48
N ALA A 23 -5.07 0.13 -5.34
CA ALA A 23 -3.65 0.14 -5.00
C ALA A 23 -2.80 -0.68 -5.99
N ILE A 24 -3.31 -1.82 -6.46
CA ILE A 24 -2.64 -2.61 -7.50
C ILE A 24 -2.60 -1.83 -8.82
N MET A 25 -3.72 -1.21 -9.22
CA MET A 25 -3.77 -0.42 -10.45
C MET A 25 -2.84 0.80 -10.38
N ALA A 26 -2.77 1.50 -9.24
CA ALA A 26 -1.86 2.61 -9.03
C ALA A 26 -0.39 2.18 -9.21
N LEU A 27 -0.01 1.01 -8.70
CA LEU A 27 1.33 0.44 -8.91
C LEU A 27 1.60 0.04 -10.37
N ARG A 28 0.57 -0.23 -11.18
CA ARG A 28 0.74 -0.63 -12.58
C ARG A 28 0.71 0.56 -13.54
N CYS A 29 -0.18 1.52 -13.30
CA CYS A 29 -0.47 2.59 -14.23
C CYS A 29 0.35 3.86 -13.97
N SER A 30 0.93 4.02 -12.78
CA SER A 30 1.59 5.27 -12.39
C SER A 30 3.07 5.08 -12.06
N CYS A 31 3.92 5.78 -12.79
CA CYS A 31 5.37 5.79 -12.56
C CYS A 31 5.73 6.26 -11.13
N PHE A 32 4.99 7.24 -10.58
CA PHE A 32 5.19 7.72 -9.21
C PHE A 32 5.07 6.62 -8.16
N PHE A 33 3.99 5.83 -8.22
CA PHE A 33 3.76 4.75 -7.25
C PHE A 33 4.74 3.58 -7.45
N GLN A 34 5.23 3.36 -8.68
CA GLN A 34 6.26 2.36 -8.96
C GLN A 34 7.58 2.73 -8.32
N LEU A 35 8.08 3.96 -8.54
CA LEU A 35 9.32 4.44 -7.93
C LEU A 35 9.22 4.42 -6.40
N TRP A 36 8.08 4.83 -5.86
CA TRP A 36 7.86 4.79 -4.42
C TRP A 36 7.83 3.37 -3.85
N ALA A 37 7.19 2.44 -4.56
CA ALA A 37 7.16 1.03 -4.18
C ALA A 37 8.54 0.38 -4.27
N GLU A 38 9.34 0.74 -5.26
CA GLU A 38 10.71 0.25 -5.41
C GLU A 38 11.59 0.73 -4.24
N GLY A 39 11.53 2.02 -3.88
CA GLY A 39 12.24 2.53 -2.71
C GLY A 39 11.81 1.86 -1.39
N LEU A 40 10.55 1.43 -1.27
CA LEU A 40 10.10 0.62 -0.13
C LEU A 40 10.62 -0.82 -0.19
N ARG A 41 10.75 -1.38 -1.39
CA ARG A 41 11.28 -2.72 -1.63
C ARG A 41 12.77 -2.79 -1.31
N GLU A 42 13.54 -1.78 -1.73
CA GLU A 42 14.98 -1.62 -1.39
C GLU A 42 15.19 -1.55 0.12
N ARG A 43 14.28 -0.89 0.85
CA ARG A 43 14.26 -0.85 2.33
C ARG A 43 13.89 -2.20 2.98
N GLY A 44 13.74 -3.27 2.19
CA GLY A 44 13.41 -4.62 2.66
C GLY A 44 11.97 -4.78 3.14
N LYS A 45 11.04 -3.90 2.75
CA LYS A 45 9.63 -4.01 3.15
C LYS A 45 8.94 -5.12 2.36
N CYS A 46 8.07 -5.88 3.04
CA CYS A 46 7.30 -6.92 2.39
C CYS A 46 6.25 -6.33 1.44
N LYS A 47 5.91 -7.06 0.37
CA LYS A 47 4.88 -6.67 -0.62
C LYS A 47 3.56 -6.22 0.01
N LYS A 48 3.10 -6.89 1.08
CA LYS A 48 1.88 -6.49 1.82
C LYS A 48 1.99 -5.13 2.49
N THR A 49 3.16 -4.78 3.04
CA THR A 49 3.40 -3.45 3.62
C THR A 49 3.38 -2.38 2.54
N ILE A 50 4.02 -2.65 1.41
CA ILE A 50 4.05 -1.73 0.26
C ILE A 50 2.63 -1.46 -0.21
N LEU A 51 1.83 -2.51 -0.41
CA LEU A 51 0.44 -2.35 -0.84
C LEU A 51 -0.37 -1.50 0.14
N CYS A 52 -0.23 -1.72 1.44
CA CYS A 52 -0.96 -0.91 2.41
C CYS A 52 -0.45 0.52 2.55
N ALA A 53 0.85 0.77 2.32
CA ALA A 53 1.37 2.12 2.20
C ALA A 53 0.73 2.83 0.99
N VAL A 54 0.59 2.15 -0.15
CA VAL A 54 -0.10 2.68 -1.34
C VAL A 54 -1.56 2.96 -1.05
N MET A 55 -2.27 2.04 -0.39
CA MET A 55 -3.66 2.27 0.02
C MET A 55 -3.80 3.52 0.90
N LEU A 56 -2.89 3.71 1.87
CA LEU A 56 -2.91 4.89 2.73
C LEU A 56 -2.61 6.18 1.95
N LYS A 57 -1.66 6.13 1.01
CA LYS A 57 -1.33 7.27 0.14
C LYS A 57 -2.48 7.63 -0.79
N LEU A 58 -3.23 6.65 -1.29
CA LEU A 58 -4.44 6.86 -2.09
C LEU A 58 -5.57 7.51 -1.28
N ILE A 59 -5.74 7.11 -0.01
CA ILE A 59 -6.70 7.77 0.89
C ILE A 59 -6.33 9.24 1.09
N HIS A 60 -5.07 9.52 1.43
CA HIS A 60 -4.60 10.90 1.56
C HIS A 60 -4.78 11.70 0.26
N LEU A 61 -4.53 11.10 -0.91
CA LEU A 61 -4.76 11.80 -2.17
C LEU A 61 -6.24 12.10 -2.43
N ALA A 62 -7.14 11.20 -2.02
CA ALA A 62 -8.58 11.35 -2.20
C ALA A 62 -9.23 12.30 -1.19
N TYR A 63 -8.71 12.36 0.04
CA TYR A 63 -9.33 13.09 1.15
C TYR A 63 -8.53 14.29 1.67
N GLY A 64 -7.26 14.46 1.26
CA GLY A 64 -6.39 15.57 1.67
C GLY A 64 -5.80 15.38 3.06
#